data_AF-A0A2G4GDF3-F1
#
_entry.id   AF-A0A2G4GDF3-F1
#
_cell.length_a   1.000
_cell.length_b   1.000
_cell.length_c   1.000
_cell.angle_alpha   90.00
_cell.angle_beta   90.00
_cell.angle_gamma   90.00
#
_symmetry.space_group_name_H-M   'P 1'
#
loop_
_entity.id
_entity.type
_entity.pdbx_description
1 polymer ?
#
loop_
_entity_poly.entity_id
_entity_poly.type
_entity_poly.pdbx_seq_one_letter_code
_entity_poly.pdbx_strand_id
1 'polypeptide(L)'
;MELKHIIDEITDQADEFLGHKPHRDHAQSALAALIERDYFELTATNRTTVIAGVLAALEAEERFGVEFVGDPFKDEPEPEKEGDE
;
A
#
# COMPACT_ATOMS: atom_id res chain seq x y z
N MET A 1 12.90 -11.56 18.59
CA MET A 1 11.56 -11.25 18.06
C MET A 1 11.61 -11.54 16.57
N GLU A 2 10.72 -12.38 16.06
CA GLU A 2 10.72 -12.75 14.63
C GLU A 2 10.06 -11.64 13.81
N LEU A 3 10.60 -11.29 12.63
CA LEU A 3 10.02 -10.25 11.77
C LEU A 3 8.55 -10.53 11.41
N LYS A 4 8.22 -11.82 11.26
CA LYS A 4 6.84 -12.26 11.03
C LYS A 4 5.90 -11.85 12.17
N HIS A 5 6.34 -11.99 13.42
CA HIS A 5 5.52 -11.61 14.56
C HIS A 5 5.25 -10.10 14.57
N ILE A 6 6.26 -9.29 14.25
CA ILE A 6 6.13 -7.83 14.13
C ILE A 6 5.16 -7.45 13.00
N ILE A 7 5.24 -8.14 11.86
CA ILE A 7 4.31 -7.91 10.74
C ILE A 7 2.88 -8.20 11.17
N ASP A 8 2.63 -9.36 11.78
CA ASP A 8 1.29 -9.76 12.23
C ASP A 8 0.74 -8.76 13.27
N GLU A 9 1.55 -8.36 14.26
CA GLU A 9 1.13 -7.40 15.29
C GLU A 9 0.79 -6.02 14.72
N ILE A 10 1.61 -5.48 13.80
CA ILE A 10 1.35 -4.18 13.18
C ILE A 10 0.14 -4.25 12.25
N THR A 11 -0.08 -5.39 11.60
CA THR A 11 -1.26 -5.60 10.72
C THR A 11 -2.53 -5.60 11.55
N ASP A 12 -2.56 -6.30 12.69
CA ASP A 12 -3.71 -6.31 13.61
C ASP A 12 -4.01 -4.89 14.16
N GLN A 13 -2.98 -4.09 14.40
CA GLN A 13 -3.12 -2.70 14.89
C GLN A 13 -3.34 -1.68 13.77
N ALA A 14 -3.26 -2.08 12.50
CA ALA A 14 -3.33 -1.17 11.36
C ALA A 14 -4.61 -0.33 11.37
N ASP A 15 -5.72 -0.90 11.82
CA ASP A 15 -7.02 -0.24 11.93
C ASP A 15 -6.99 0.94 12.91
N GLU A 16 -6.19 0.86 13.97
CA GLU A 16 -6.12 1.88 15.01
C GLU A 16 -5.43 3.17 14.54
N PHE A 17 -4.44 3.06 13.65
CA PHE A 17 -3.67 4.22 13.18
C PHE A 17 -3.90 4.60 11.71
N LEU A 18 -4.36 3.67 10.87
CA LEU A 18 -4.69 3.95 9.46
C LEU A 18 -6.16 4.31 9.25
N GLY A 19 -7.04 3.96 10.20
CA GLY A 19 -8.48 4.18 10.09
C GLY A 19 -9.14 3.31 9.02
N HIS A 20 -10.36 3.70 8.63
CA HIS A 20 -11.17 2.93 7.68
C HIS A 20 -10.80 3.28 6.23
N LYS A 21 -10.20 2.33 5.51
CA LYS A 21 -9.75 2.44 4.10
C LYS A 21 -8.61 3.46 3.86
N PRO A 22 -7.40 3.19 4.37
CA PRO A 22 -6.23 4.01 4.03
C PRO A 22 -5.87 3.89 2.54
N HIS A 23 -5.17 4.91 2.02
CA HIS A 23 -4.43 4.80 0.77
C HIS A 23 -3.07 4.12 1.00
N ARG A 24 -2.55 3.43 -0.02
CA ARG A 24 -1.27 2.71 0.06
C ARG A 24 -0.11 3.61 0.47
N ASP A 25 0.02 4.78 -0.13
CA ASP A 25 1.11 5.74 0.19
C ASP A 25 1.02 6.27 1.62
N HIS A 26 -0.20 6.50 2.10
CA HIS A 26 -0.44 6.91 3.48
C HIS A 26 -0.06 5.80 4.45
N ALA A 27 -0.48 4.55 4.16
CA ALA A 27 -0.11 3.39 4.98
C ALA A 27 1.40 3.20 5.02
N GLN A 28 2.10 3.29 3.89
CA GLN A 28 3.55 3.17 3.84
C GLN A 28 4.24 4.22 4.71
N SER A 29 3.80 5.48 4.63
CA SER A 29 4.38 6.59 5.40
C SER A 29 4.13 6.43 6.91
N ALA A 30 2.91 6.03 7.28
CA ALA A 30 2.56 5.78 8.68
C ALA A 30 3.34 4.60 9.27
N LEU A 31 3.48 3.51 8.51
CA LEU A 31 4.27 2.34 8.90
C LEU A 31 5.76 2.70 9.08
N ALA A 32 6.32 3.50 8.17
CA ALA A 32 7.71 3.95 8.29
C ALA A 32 7.92 4.75 9.59
N ALA A 33 7.04 5.71 9.89
CA ALA A 33 7.13 6.51 11.11
C ALA A 33 6.97 5.67 12.39
N LEU A 34 6.04 4.71 12.39
CA LEU A 34 5.83 3.79 13.51
C LEU A 34 7.05 2.90 13.76
N ILE A 35 7.60 2.32 12.70
CA ILE A 35 8.77 1.44 12.79
C ILE A 35 10.03 2.21 13.20
N GLU A 36 10.20 3.44 12.73
CA GLU A 36 11.30 4.29 13.18
C GLU A 36 11.21 4.67 14.66
N ARG A 37 10.00 4.84 15.19
CA ARG A 37 9.77 5.21 16.58
C ARG A 37 9.83 4.01 17.53
N ASP A 38 9.07 2.95 17.24
CA ASP A 38 8.80 1.85 18.17
C ASP A 38 9.71 0.64 17.92
N TYR A 39 10.27 0.53 16.72
CA TYR A 39 11.15 -0.57 16.29
C TYR A 39 12.52 -0.04 15.84
N PHE A 40 13.03 1.00 16.52
CA PHE A 40 14.30 1.65 16.19
C PHE A 40 15.51 0.69 16.27
N GLU A 41 15.39 -0.42 16.99
CA GLU A 41 16.39 -1.48 17.08
C GLU A 41 16.51 -2.34 15.81
N LEU A 42 15.50 -2.32 14.92
CA LEU A 42 15.56 -3.03 13.65
C LEU A 42 16.58 -2.38 12.71
N THR A 43 17.31 -3.22 11.97
CA THR A 43 18.16 -2.78 10.86
C THR A 43 17.32 -2.20 9.74
N ALA A 44 17.89 -1.30 8.93
CA ALA A 44 17.19 -0.71 7.78
C ALA A 44 16.57 -1.78 6.86
N THR A 45 17.28 -2.88 6.61
CA THR A 45 16.77 -4.01 5.83
C THR A 45 15.52 -4.64 6.46
N ASN A 46 15.57 -4.92 7.77
CA ASN A 46 14.44 -5.52 8.48
C ASN A 46 13.23 -4.58 8.51
N ARG A 47 13.44 -3.27 8.68
CA ARG A 47 12.37 -2.27 8.62
C ARG A 47 11.66 -2.30 7.28
N THR A 48 12.41 -2.30 6.17
CA THR A 48 11.84 -2.42 4.83
C THR A 48 11.06 -3.71 4.65
N THR A 49 11.57 -4.84 5.17
CA THR A 49 10.86 -6.13 5.12
C THR A 49 9.54 -6.08 5.89
N VAL A 50 9.52 -5.46 7.08
CA VAL A 50 8.30 -5.33 7.89
C VAL A 50 7.28 -4.43 7.18
N ILE A 51 7.69 -3.26 6.68
CA ILE A 51 6.81 -2.36 5.93
C ILE A 51 6.19 -3.06 4.72
N ALA A 52 7.01 -3.74 3.92
CA ALA A 52 6.54 -4.47 2.74
C ALA A 52 5.60 -5.63 3.12
N GLY A 53 5.88 -6.33 4.21
CA GLY A 53 5.05 -7.41 4.73
C GLY A 53 3.67 -6.93 5.18
N VAL A 54 3.61 -5.84 5.95
CA VAL A 54 2.34 -5.27 6.42
C VAL A 54 1.52 -4.73 5.24
N LEU A 55 2.14 -4.01 4.31
CA LEU A 55 1.44 -3.55 3.11
C LEU A 55 0.83 -4.71 2.31
N ALA A 56 1.59 -5.80 2.12
CA ALA A 56 1.09 -6.98 1.42
C ALA A 56 -0.07 -7.67 2.16
N ALA A 57 -0.02 -7.72 3.50
CA ALA A 57 -1.10 -8.27 4.30
C ALA A 57 -2.39 -7.44 4.17
N LEU A 58 -2.27 -6.12 4.28
CA LEU A 58 -3.39 -5.18 4.11
C LEU A 58 -3.97 -5.22 2.67
N GLU A 59 -3.13 -5.44 1.65
CA GLU A 59 -3.59 -5.68 0.27
C GLU A 59 -4.39 -6.98 0.15
N ALA A 60 -3.93 -8.05 0.80
CA ALA A 60 -4.63 -9.34 0.78
C ALA A 60 -6.00 -9.29 1.48
N GLU A 61 -6.17 -8.37 2.43
CA GLU A 61 -7.42 -8.12 3.15
C GLU A 61 -8.32 -7.08 2.46
N GLU A 62 -7.97 -6.61 1.25
CA GLU A 62 -8.70 -5.58 0.51
C GLU A 62 -8.93 -4.29 1.34
N ARG A 63 -7.99 -3.99 2.26
CA ARG A 63 -8.06 -2.83 3.17
C ARG A 63 -7.82 -1.52 2.44
N PHE A 64 -7.05 -1.56 1.36
CA PHE A 64 -6.91 -0.43 0.46
C PHE A 64 -8.20 -0.31 -0.36
N GLY A 65 -8.71 0.92 -0.51
CA GLY A 65 -9.76 1.16 -1.47
C GLY A 65 -9.33 0.64 -2.83
N VAL A 66 -10.25 0.03 -3.59
CA VAL A 66 -10.03 -0.28 -5.01
C VAL A 66 -9.62 1.02 -5.70
N GLU A 67 -8.32 1.27 -5.84
CA GLU A 67 -7.85 2.19 -6.85
C GLU A 67 -8.33 1.59 -8.16
N PHE A 68 -9.33 2.23 -8.75
CA PHE A 68 -9.76 1.95 -10.10
C PHE A 68 -8.54 2.16 -11.01
N VAL A 69 -7.76 1.11 -11.24
CA VAL A 69 -6.70 1.10 -12.25
C VAL A 69 -7.37 0.92 -13.60
N GLY A 70 -8.04 1.95 -14.04
CA GLY A 70 -8.70 2.02 -15.33
C GLY A 70 -9.07 3.45 -15.55
N ASP A 71 -8.19 4.21 -16.22
CA ASP A 71 -8.51 5.52 -16.80
C ASP A 71 -9.89 5.44 -17.47
N PRO A 72 -10.96 6.02 -16.90
CA PRO A 72 -12.25 6.08 -17.57
C PRO A 72 -12.23 7.09 -18.73
N PHE A 73 -11.11 7.79 -18.92
CA PHE A 73 -10.84 8.76 -19.96
C PHE A 73 -9.60 8.40 -20.78
N LYS A 74 -9.28 7.11 -20.94
CA LYS A 74 -8.46 6.72 -22.09
C LYS A 74 -9.37 6.78 -23.30
N ASP A 75 -9.64 8.02 -23.73
CA ASP A 75 -10.31 8.36 -24.98
C ASP A 75 -9.76 7.42 -26.05
N GLU A 76 -10.70 6.69 -26.65
CA GLU A 76 -10.47 5.82 -27.78
C GLU A 76 -9.58 6.54 -28.81
N PRO A 77 -8.61 5.85 -29.44
CA PRO A 77 -7.93 6.45 -30.58
C PRO A 77 -9.00 6.79 -31.63
N GLU A 78 -9.18 8.09 -31.89
CA GLU A 78 -10.03 8.57 -32.98
C GLU A 78 -9.70 7.76 -34.25
N PRO A 79 -10.68 7.14 -34.92
CA PRO A 79 -10.39 6.46 -36.16
C PRO A 79 -9.96 7.50 -37.19
N GLU A 80 -8.70 7.39 -37.61
CA GLU A 80 -8.16 8.08 -38.78
C GLU A 80 -9.11 7.85 -39.95
N LYS A 81 -9.84 8.91 -40.33
CA LYS A 81 -10.61 8.90 -41.57
C LYS A 81 -9.65 9.04 -42.74
N GLU A 82 -9.22 7.90 -43.24
CA GLU A 82 -8.64 7.75 -44.56
C GLU A 82 -9.77 7.83 -45.61
N GLY A 83 -9.73 8.86 -46.45
CA GLY A 83 -10.15 8.76 -47.86
C GLY A 83 -11.56 9.22 -48.29
N ASP A 84 -11.56 9.86 -49.46
CA ASP A 84 -12.64 10.11 -50.44
C ASP A 84 -13.66 11.24 -50.18
N GLU A 85 -13.46 12.42 -50.79
CA GLU A 85 -13.88 12.72 -52.19
C GLU A 85 -13.23 14.03 -52.71
#